data_AF-A0A5B7V9Z3-F1
#
_entry.id   AF-A0A5B7V9Z3-F1
#
_cell.length_a   1.000
_cell.length_b   1.000
_cell.length_c   1.000
_cell.angle_alpha   90.00
_cell.angle_beta   90.00
_cell.angle_gamma   90.00
#
_symmetry.space_group_name_H-M   'P 1'
#
loop_
_entity.id
_entity.type
_entity.pdbx_description
1 polymer ?
#
loop_
_entity_poly.entity_id
_entity_poly.type
_entity_poly.pdbx_seq_one_letter_code
_entity_poly.pdbx_strand_id
1 'polypeptide(L)'
;MLSDPHPDRPRPGDIAQLRAGNSIDAEPGDAFVIAEDVPPGIERVVLNLPVGHPNREDWAAAISEREVASLTRLGSAGARTWSPAADPEADT
;
A
#
# COMPACT_ATOMS: atom_id res chain seq x y z
N MET A 1 -17.48 6.26 18.05
CA MET A 1 -16.83 4.96 18.25
C MET A 1 -15.95 4.77 17.03
N LEU A 2 -14.64 5.06 17.14
CA LEU A 2 -13.72 4.83 16.01
C LEU A 2 -13.51 3.31 15.94
N SER A 3 -13.98 2.68 14.87
CA SER A 3 -13.67 1.29 14.58
C SER A 3 -12.15 1.12 14.60
N ASP A 4 -11.66 0.14 15.35
CA ASP A 4 -10.25 -0.26 15.28
C ASP A 4 -9.92 -0.58 13.81
N PRO A 5 -8.95 0.12 13.19
CA PRO A 5 -8.61 -0.15 11.81
C PRO A 5 -8.05 -1.57 11.72
N HIS A 6 -8.64 -2.39 10.84
CA HIS A 6 -8.24 -3.79 10.62
C HIS A 6 -6.70 -3.90 10.57
N PRO A 7 -6.08 -4.87 11.28
CA PRO A 7 -4.62 -4.96 11.40
C PRO A 7 -3.91 -5.06 10.04
N ASP A 8 -4.60 -5.63 9.05
CA ASP A 8 -4.07 -5.89 7.71
C ASP A 8 -4.36 -4.76 6.70
N ARG A 9 -4.95 -3.66 7.17
CA ARG A 9 -5.18 -2.48 6.35
C ARG A 9 -3.85 -1.80 5.99
N PRO A 10 -3.66 -1.32 4.74
CA PRO A 10 -2.51 -0.48 4.40
C PRO A 10 -2.44 0.76 5.29
N ARG A 11 -1.23 1.11 5.73
CA ARG A 11 -0.98 2.28 6.58
C ARG A 11 0.28 3.02 6.11
N PRO A 12 0.41 4.31 6.41
CA PRO A 12 1.64 5.06 6.17
C PRO A 12 2.87 4.33 6.69
N GLY A 13 3.90 4.24 5.85
CA GLY A 13 5.15 3.57 6.15
C GLY A 13 5.19 2.07 5.82
N ASP A 14 4.06 1.45 5.48
CA ASP A 14 4.09 0.09 4.91
C ASP A 14 4.78 0.10 3.54
N ILE A 15 5.50 -0.98 3.25
CA ILE A 15 6.15 -1.19 1.96
C ILE A 15 5.22 -2.00 1.07
N ALA A 16 4.85 -1.46 -0.07
CA ALA A 16 4.01 -2.11 -1.08
C ALA A 16 4.84 -2.63 -2.25
N GLN A 17 4.54 -3.84 -2.69
CA GLN A 17 4.93 -4.35 -4.01
C GLN A 17 3.67 -4.50 -4.86
N LEU A 18 3.78 -4.13 -6.13
CA LEU A 18 2.64 -4.04 -7.04
C LEU A 18 2.52 -5.29 -7.91
N ARG A 19 1.29 -5.56 -8.35
CA ARG A 19 1.03 -6.59 -9.37
C ARG A 19 1.55 -6.13 -10.73
N ALA A 20 1.89 -7.09 -11.59
CA ALA A 20 2.16 -6.80 -12.99
C ALA A 20 0.91 -6.19 -13.66
N GLY A 21 1.11 -5.20 -14.54
CA GLY A 21 0.01 -4.49 -15.20
C GLY A 21 -0.76 -3.54 -14.29
N ASN A 22 -0.11 -3.02 -13.24
CA ASN A 22 -0.65 -1.91 -12.45
C ASN A 22 -0.73 -0.62 -13.29
N SER A 23 -1.57 0.30 -12.85
CA SER A 23 -1.96 1.55 -13.52
C SER A 23 -0.84 2.58 -13.65
N ILE A 24 0.30 2.37 -13.00
CA ILE A 24 1.48 3.24 -13.10
C ILE A 24 2.64 2.59 -13.85
N ASP A 25 2.40 1.44 -14.48
CA ASP A 25 3.38 0.66 -15.24
C ASP A 25 4.67 0.35 -14.43
N ALA A 26 4.54 0.22 -13.11
CA ALA A 26 5.67 -0.14 -12.25
C ALA A 26 6.02 -1.63 -12.39
N GLU A 27 7.31 -1.95 -12.26
CA GLU A 27 7.76 -3.33 -12.30
C GLU A 27 7.33 -4.06 -11.00
N PRO A 28 6.93 -5.34 -11.05
CA PRO A 28 6.49 -6.08 -9.85
C PRO A 28 7.57 -6.23 -8.77
N GLY A 29 8.85 -6.06 -9.14
CA GLY A 29 9.97 -6.07 -8.22
C GLY A 29 10.21 -4.75 -7.49
N ASP A 30 9.59 -3.67 -7.97
CA ASP A 30 9.75 -2.35 -7.37
C ASP A 30 9.04 -2.27 -6.02
N ALA A 31 9.68 -1.56 -5.09
CA ALA A 31 9.14 -1.31 -3.77
C ALA A 31 8.69 0.15 -3.67
N PHE A 32 7.50 0.34 -3.10
CA PHE A 32 6.91 1.64 -2.82
C PHE A 32 6.56 1.75 -1.34
N VAL A 33 6.40 2.96 -0.84
CA VAL A 33 5.98 3.21 0.54
C VAL A 33 4.58 3.83 0.52
N ILE A 34 3.66 3.31 1.32
CA ILE A 34 2.36 3.95 1.54
C ILE A 34 2.61 5.30 2.22
N ALA A 35 2.17 6.38 1.58
CA ALA A 35 2.46 7.75 2.02
C ALA A 35 1.37 8.32 2.93
N GLU A 36 0.10 7.99 2.67
CA GLU A 36 -1.05 8.58 3.33
C GLU A 36 -1.92 7.54 4.03
N ASP A 37 -2.55 7.97 5.14
CA ASP A 37 -3.56 7.17 5.80
C ASP A 37 -4.86 7.30 5.02
N VAL A 38 -5.35 6.17 4.54
CA VAL A 38 -6.53 6.14 3.69
C VAL A 38 -7.75 6.03 4.61
N PRO A 39 -8.80 6.85 4.46
CA PRO A 39 -10.03 6.67 5.23
C PRO A 39 -10.73 5.34 4.90
N PRO A 40 -11.41 4.67 5.85
CA PRO A 40 -12.12 3.42 5.58
C PRO A 40 -13.15 3.62 4.44
N GLY A 41 -13.27 2.62 3.57
CA GLY A 41 -14.15 2.65 2.39
C GLY A 41 -13.55 3.29 1.12
N ILE A 42 -12.32 3.83 1.20
CA ILE A 42 -11.58 4.28 0.01
C ILE A 42 -10.65 3.17 -0.44
N GLU A 43 -10.90 2.59 -1.61
CA GLU A 43 -10.09 1.50 -2.20
C GLU A 43 -8.81 2.00 -2.90
N ARG A 44 -8.28 3.16 -2.51
CA ARG A 44 -7.09 3.78 -3.13
C ARG A 44 -6.04 4.09 -2.09
N VAL A 45 -4.78 3.82 -2.43
CA VAL A 45 -3.62 4.16 -1.61
C VAL A 45 -2.72 5.11 -2.36
N VAL A 46 -2.09 6.03 -1.63
CA VAL A 46 -1.05 6.92 -2.17
C VAL A 46 0.31 6.31 -1.87
N LEU A 47 1.11 6.17 -2.92
CA LEU A 47 2.46 5.65 -2.90
C LEU A 47 3.47 6.77 -3.03
N ASN A 48 4.63 6.57 -2.40
CA ASN A 48 5.84 7.33 -2.65
C ASN A 48 7.02 6.34 -2.86
N LEU A 49 8.12 6.83 -3.44
CA LEU A 49 9.34 6.05 -3.61
C LEU A 49 10.08 5.87 -2.27
N PRO A 50 10.83 4.77 -2.10
CA PRO A 50 11.62 4.53 -0.90
C PRO A 50 12.65 5.63 -0.64
N VAL A 51 13.03 5.79 0.64
CA VAL A 51 14.10 6.70 1.03
C VAL A 51 15.39 6.33 0.27
N GLY A 52 16.05 7.34 -0.31
CA GLY A 52 17.26 7.17 -1.11
C GLY A 52 17.01 6.98 -2.60
N HIS A 53 15.75 6.86 -3.04
CA HIS A 53 15.43 6.85 -4.47
C HIS A 53 15.65 8.26 -5.07
N PRO A 54 16.38 8.40 -6.20
CA PRO A 54 16.78 9.71 -6.74
C PRO A 54 15.60 10.61 -7.12
N ASN A 55 14.47 10.02 -7.51
CA ASN A 55 13.28 10.76 -7.96
C ASN A 55 12.22 10.95 -6.87
N ARG A 56 12.53 10.70 -5.60
CA ARG A 56 11.52 10.67 -4.53
C ARG A 56 10.82 12.00 -4.28
N GLU A 57 11.54 13.12 -4.39
CA GLU A 57 11.02 14.43 -3.95
C GLU A 57 9.84 14.93 -4.79
N ASP A 58 9.76 14.54 -6.06
CA ASP A 58 8.73 14.97 -7.01
C ASP A 58 7.76 13.84 -7.42
N TRP A 59 7.76 12.71 -6.70
CA TRP A 59 6.99 11.54 -7.10
C TRP A 59 5.96 11.12 -6.05
N ALA A 60 4.72 10.99 -6.49
CA ALA A 60 3.67 10.29 -5.78
C ALA A 60 2.68 9.71 -6.79
N ALA A 61 2.07 8.58 -6.46
CA ALA A 61 1.05 7.97 -7.29
C ALA A 61 -0.10 7.44 -6.44
N ALA A 62 -1.33 7.58 -6.93
CA ALA A 62 -2.50 6.95 -6.33
C ALA A 62 -2.89 5.72 -7.15
N ILE A 63 -2.98 4.57 -6.51
CA ILE A 63 -3.39 3.29 -7.13
C ILE A 63 -4.55 2.68 -6.36
N SER A 64 -5.25 1.71 -6.96
CA SER A 64 -6.17 0.86 -6.23
C SER A 64 -5.43 -0.10 -5.32
N GLU A 65 -5.99 -0.38 -4.13
CA GLU A 65 -5.47 -1.42 -3.24
C GLU A 65 -5.44 -2.80 -3.91
N ARG A 66 -6.33 -3.05 -4.88
CA ARG A 66 -6.37 -4.31 -5.66
C ARG A 66 -5.11 -4.54 -6.49
N GLU A 67 -4.40 -3.47 -6.83
CA GLU A 67 -3.16 -3.51 -7.60
C GLU A 67 -1.94 -3.83 -6.73
N VAL A 68 -2.11 -3.84 -5.40
CA VAL A 68 -1.06 -4.24 -4.46
C VAL A 68 -1.00 -5.76 -4.38
N ALA A 69 0.19 -6.31 -4.64
CA ALA A 69 0.45 -7.74 -4.53
C ALA A 69 0.73 -8.15 -3.07
N SER A 70 1.52 -7.34 -2.38
CA SER A 70 1.87 -7.55 -0.97
C SER A 70 2.21 -6.26 -0.26
N LEU A 71 1.92 -6.24 1.04
CA LEU A 71 2.32 -5.22 1.99
C LEU A 71 3.30 -5.81 3.00
N THR A 72 4.30 -5.02 3.37
CA THR A 72 5.24 -5.34 4.46
C THR A 72 5.20 -4.23 5.49
N ARG A 73 4.89 -4.57 6.73
CA ARG A 73 4.98 -3.66 7.88
C ARG A 73 6.19 -3.99 8.71
N LEU A 74 6.99 -2.97 8.99
CA LEU A 74 8.12 -3.06 9.90
C LEU A 74 7.67 -2.64 11.29
N GLY A 75 7.81 -3.52 12.27
CA GLY A 75 7.50 -3.26 13.67
C GLY A 75 8.64 -3.67 14.61
N SER A 76 8.46 -3.41 15.90
CA SER A 76 9.43 -3.79 16.94
C SER A 76 9.64 -5.31 17.06
N ALA A 77 8.63 -6.10 16.66
CA ALA A 77 8.70 -7.57 16.61
C ALA A 77 9.32 -8.12 15.31
N GLY A 78 9.72 -7.24 14.37
CA GLY A 78 10.24 -7.61 13.06
C GLY A 78 9.32 -7.20 11.90
N ALA A 79 9.58 -7.77 10.73
CA ALA A 79 8.79 -7.53 9.53
C ALA A 79 7.64 -8.54 9.39
N ARG A 80 6.44 -8.05 9.06
CA ARG A 80 5.27 -8.88 8.69
C ARG A 80 4.90 -8.57 7.25
N THR A 81 4.81 -9.58 6.40
CA THR A 81 4.36 -9.45 5.01
C THR A 81 3.04 -10.20 4.82
N TRP A 82 2.10 -9.58 4.11
CA TRP A 82 0.81 -10.19 3.77
C TRP A 82 0.32 -9.66 2.42
N SER A 83 -0.63 -10.36 1.80
CA SER A 83 -1.39 -9.81 0.68
C SER A 83 -2.62 -9.10 1.23
N PRO A 84 -2.88 -7.83 0.85
CA PRO A 84 -4.11 -7.17 1.25
C PRO A 84 -5.30 -8.00 0.77
N ALA A 85 -6.27 -8.22 1.66
CA ALA A 85 -7.51 -8.88 1.27
C ALA A 85 -8.23 -7.97 0.27
N ALA A 86 -8.67 -8.52 -0.87
CA ALA A 86 -9.69 -7.83 -1.64
C ALA A 86 -10.89 -7.66 -0.69
N ASP A 87 -11.23 -6.43 -0.35
CA ASP A 87 -12.30 -6.15 0.61
C ASP A 87 -13.56 -6.92 0.18
N PRO A 88 -14.07 -7.86 0.99
CA PRO A 88 -15.24 -8.65 0.62
C PRO A 88 -16.54 -7.82 0.66
N GLU A 89 -16.53 -6.57 1.15
CA GLU A 89 -17.73 -5.72 1.21
C GLU A 89 -18.02 -4.93 -0.09
N ALA A 90 -17.37 -5.26 -1.21
CA ALA A 90 -17.72 -4.74 -2.53
C ALA A 90 -18.87 -5.51 -3.22
N ASP A 91 -19.54 -6.44 -2.51
CA ASP A 91 -20.60 -7.32 -3.03
C ASP A 91 -21.92 -7.20 -2.21
N THR A 92 -22.40 -5.97 -1.96
CA THR A 92 -23.76 -5.72 -1.45
C THR A 92 -24.41 -4.51 -2.11
#